data_AF-A0A4Z1GM05-F1
#
_entry.id   AF-A0A4Z1GM05-F1
#
_cell.length_a   1.000
_cell.length_b   1.000
_cell.length_c   1.000
_cell.angle_alpha   90.00
_cell.angle_beta   90.00
_cell.angle_gamma   90.00
#
_symmetry.space_group_name_H-M   'P 1'
#
loop_
_entity.id
_entity.type
_entity.pdbx_description
1 polymer ?
#
loop_
_entity_poly.entity_id
_entity_poly.type
_entity_poly.pdbx_seq_one_letter_code
_entity_poly.pdbx_strand_id
1 'polypeptide(L)'
;MATKQPPLVVDPYIIDDLPKPSPYTLAEASIPDRIECIIPISVRPSLIDPKNKGLYVDKAVSPGDILFTIEKPLFAIVEQIDTRLRTCDNCFAYQSVERGLGTVSTVERDIETAIPFDQCGSCGVHHYCDERCQREAFEHHHKHECLNFVEFLSEEPLAESFIERTDFRFVLRFLCMAKANLLTKETMRDFFTAPIGNLYDFGPSMETSYRNLSLNMKILAKSPVHEDSIFHILCFFNRHDISYWNTSSPTSIPCGCIITNCYEPFITIMRNDCNANTREYFDGKAYILQANCAIPANTEITRRFSSWNDYEARRLEFMRKEKLDCKCALCIRGNLGPTGDFRERMLSVYVDNYKPKVDKEELKEQLSIDHRIIADLKSYGFGHDCPGLRRAYMSLFGGQFDLDSRTKIQDYKGSLRLLITVYYLIDPVACPAPSPEERIKVLHFLIVIAYIGENSRSKVSEIVLTMREFIYHWRSQLVHYSRQMGGPNTRIATFHRNAFEKDLEAGNIPVYADKYDLVKELNGWFKLLGLGEMNSEQILRT
;
A
#
# COMPACT_ATOMS: atom_id res chain seq x y z
N MET A 1 -32.60 3.37 -14.00
CA MET A 1 -34.02 2.99 -13.81
C MET A 1 -34.01 1.71 -12.98
N ALA A 2 -34.28 1.82 -11.67
CA ALA A 2 -34.29 0.66 -10.77
C ALA A 2 -35.68 0.02 -10.81
N THR A 3 -35.82 -1.11 -11.48
CA THR A 3 -37.01 -1.95 -11.39
C THR A 3 -37.00 -2.61 -10.01
N LYS A 4 -38.09 -2.43 -9.25
CA LYS A 4 -38.33 -3.12 -7.98
C LYS A 4 -38.32 -4.64 -8.24
N GLN A 5 -37.27 -5.34 -7.84
CA GLN A 5 -37.29 -6.79 -7.75
C GLN A 5 -38.26 -7.20 -6.62
N PRO A 6 -39.10 -8.24 -6.83
CA PRO A 6 -39.94 -8.79 -5.77
C PRO A 6 -39.06 -9.46 -4.69
N PRO A 7 -39.44 -9.36 -3.39
CA PRO A 7 -38.69 -10.00 -2.32
C PRO A 7 -38.78 -11.52 -2.47
N LEU A 8 -37.62 -12.18 -2.48
CA LEU A 8 -37.52 -13.63 -2.37
C LEU A 8 -38.05 -14.06 -1.00
N VAL A 9 -39.05 -14.96 -1.00
CA VAL A 9 -39.64 -15.50 0.23
C VAL A 9 -38.65 -16.49 0.84
N VAL A 10 -38.06 -16.12 1.98
CA VAL A 10 -37.12 -16.97 2.73
C VAL A 10 -37.84 -17.59 3.92
N ASP A 11 -37.56 -18.87 4.17
CA ASP A 11 -38.05 -19.63 5.33
C ASP A 11 -37.56 -18.99 6.66
N PRO A 12 -38.47 -18.56 7.55
CA PRO A 12 -38.12 -17.85 8.78
C PRO A 12 -37.48 -18.71 9.88
N TYR A 13 -37.34 -20.04 9.70
CA TYR A 13 -36.90 -20.94 10.76
C TYR A 13 -35.39 -21.28 10.78
N ILE A 14 -34.56 -20.61 9.96
CA ILE A 14 -33.11 -20.86 9.94
C ILE A 14 -32.36 -19.84 10.83
N ILE A 15 -32.15 -20.25 12.09
CA ILE A 15 -31.02 -19.97 13.00
C ILE A 15 -30.80 -18.50 13.41
N ASP A 16 -31.20 -18.18 14.65
CA ASP A 16 -30.96 -16.89 15.36
C ASP A 16 -29.99 -17.05 16.56
N ASP A 17 -29.09 -18.06 16.51
CA ASP A 17 -28.14 -18.39 17.60
C ASP A 17 -26.79 -17.67 17.51
N LEU A 18 -26.64 -16.72 16.57
CA LEU A 18 -25.41 -15.92 16.51
C LEU A 18 -25.47 -14.77 17.52
N PRO A 19 -24.34 -14.40 18.14
CA PRO A 19 -24.30 -13.29 19.08
C PRO A 19 -24.80 -12.02 18.39
N LYS A 20 -25.89 -11.45 18.90
CA LYS A 20 -26.26 -10.08 18.52
C LYS A 20 -25.11 -9.15 18.89
N PRO A 21 -24.84 -8.09 18.11
CA PRO A 21 -23.82 -7.10 18.46
C PRO A 21 -24.09 -6.59 19.88
N SER A 22 -23.27 -7.01 20.84
CA SER A 22 -23.36 -6.58 22.23
C SER A 22 -22.49 -5.34 22.42
N PRO A 23 -22.91 -4.35 23.23
CA PRO A 23 -22.02 -3.26 23.62
C PRO A 23 -20.73 -3.82 24.23
N TYR A 24 -19.62 -3.31 23.73
CA TYR A 24 -18.27 -3.80 23.99
C TYR A 24 -17.88 -3.64 25.47
N THR A 25 -17.43 -4.73 26.11
CA THR A 25 -16.86 -4.68 27.47
C THR A 25 -15.34 -4.60 27.42
N LEU A 26 -14.77 -3.66 28.17
CA LEU A 26 -13.32 -3.41 28.21
C LEU A 26 -12.50 -4.59 28.77
N ALA A 27 -13.12 -5.53 29.48
CA ALA A 27 -12.45 -6.54 30.31
C ALA A 27 -11.87 -7.76 29.55
N GLU A 28 -12.18 -7.97 28.27
CA GLU A 28 -11.92 -9.28 27.61
C GLU A 28 -10.99 -9.25 26.38
N ALA A 29 -10.25 -8.16 26.10
CA ALA A 29 -9.34 -8.22 24.95
C ALA A 29 -8.04 -8.97 25.29
N SER A 30 -7.94 -10.20 24.84
CA SER A 30 -6.67 -10.92 24.68
C SER A 30 -6.17 -10.76 23.25
N ILE A 31 -4.88 -11.02 23.06
CA ILE A 31 -4.30 -11.18 21.73
C ILE A 31 -4.69 -12.58 21.23
N PRO A 32 -5.32 -12.72 20.06
CA PRO A 32 -5.63 -14.05 19.50
C PRO A 32 -4.37 -14.92 19.31
N ASP A 33 -4.48 -16.21 19.60
CA ASP A 33 -3.35 -17.17 19.57
C ASP A 33 -2.63 -17.27 18.21
N ARG A 34 -3.31 -16.90 17.13
CA ARG A 34 -2.76 -16.89 15.76
C ARG A 34 -1.84 -15.70 15.46
N ILE A 35 -1.72 -14.74 16.38
CA ILE A 35 -0.80 -13.62 16.25
C ILE A 35 0.47 -13.96 17.01
N GLU A 36 1.57 -14.09 16.28
CA GLU A 36 2.87 -14.35 16.86
C GLU A 36 3.48 -13.01 17.31
N CYS A 37 3.50 -12.79 18.62
CA CYS A 37 4.12 -11.62 19.22
C CYS A 37 5.63 -11.83 19.34
N ILE A 38 6.41 -11.15 18.51
CA ILE A 38 7.88 -11.19 18.54
C ILE A 38 8.41 -10.42 19.75
N ILE A 39 7.70 -9.36 20.13
CA ILE A 39 7.94 -8.62 21.37
C ILE A 39 6.70 -8.68 22.27
N PRO A 40 6.86 -8.49 23.59
CA PRO A 40 5.72 -8.37 24.49
C PRO A 40 4.86 -7.14 24.15
N ILE A 41 3.61 -7.40 23.78
CA ILE A 41 2.58 -6.40 23.51
C ILE A 41 1.36 -6.67 24.39
N SER A 42 0.58 -5.63 24.65
CA SER A 42 -0.65 -5.74 25.43
C SER A 42 -1.78 -4.89 24.85
N VAL A 43 -3.02 -5.33 25.08
CA VAL A 43 -4.22 -4.57 24.74
C VAL A 43 -4.70 -3.82 25.97
N ARG A 44 -4.87 -2.50 25.87
CA ARG A 44 -5.30 -1.63 26.98
C ARG A 44 -6.31 -0.59 26.45
N PRO A 45 -7.00 0.19 27.31
CA PRO A 45 -7.73 1.36 26.84
C PRO A 45 -6.79 2.29 26.05
N SER A 46 -7.25 2.81 24.91
CA SER A 46 -6.45 3.71 24.09
C SER A 46 -6.34 5.08 24.76
N LEU A 47 -5.15 5.68 24.73
CA LEU A 47 -4.96 7.08 25.16
C LEU A 47 -5.37 8.05 24.05
N ILE A 48 -5.28 7.62 22.80
CA ILE A 48 -5.67 8.41 21.61
C ILE A 48 -7.20 8.45 21.46
N ASP A 49 -7.87 7.34 21.76
CA ASP A 49 -9.33 7.21 21.69
C ASP A 49 -9.86 6.47 22.92
N PRO A 50 -10.13 7.18 24.03
CA PRO A 50 -10.51 6.57 25.31
C PRO A 50 -11.78 5.72 25.30
N LYS A 51 -12.59 5.81 24.23
CA LYS A 51 -13.79 4.97 24.04
C LYS A 51 -13.46 3.58 23.52
N ASN A 52 -12.24 3.37 23.04
CA ASN A 52 -11.80 2.15 22.39
C ASN A 52 -10.49 1.62 23.00
N LYS A 53 -10.03 0.48 22.49
CA LYS A 53 -8.75 -0.12 22.89
C LYS A 53 -7.61 0.33 21.98
N GLY A 54 -6.40 0.22 22.50
CA GLY A 54 -5.13 0.42 21.80
C GLY A 54 -4.20 -0.76 22.05
N LEU A 55 -3.26 -0.96 21.15
CA LEU A 55 -2.14 -1.88 21.34
C LEU A 55 -0.96 -1.12 21.94
N TYR A 56 -0.19 -1.74 22.82
CA TYR A 56 0.96 -1.12 23.48
C TYR A 56 2.17 -2.04 23.40
N VAL A 57 3.35 -1.45 23.23
CA VAL A 57 4.61 -2.18 23.46
C VAL A 57 4.90 -2.20 24.95
N ASP A 58 5.18 -3.37 25.54
CA ASP A 58 5.48 -3.45 26.98
C ASP A 58 6.98 -3.19 27.27
N LYS A 59 7.80 -3.22 26.23
CA LYS A 59 9.24 -2.92 26.25
C LYS A 59 9.60 -1.92 25.17
N ALA A 60 10.73 -1.23 25.35
CA ALA A 60 11.24 -0.33 24.33
C ALA A 60 11.67 -1.14 23.09
N VAL A 61 11.44 -0.57 21.90
CA VAL A 61 11.78 -1.16 20.62
C VAL A 61 12.62 -0.20 19.78
N SER A 62 13.46 -0.74 18.93
CA SER A 62 14.28 0.02 17.99
C SER A 62 13.57 0.17 16.64
N PRO A 63 13.90 1.20 15.85
CA PRO A 63 13.44 1.28 14.46
C PRO A 63 13.79 0.00 13.70
N GLY A 64 12.82 -0.57 12.97
CA GLY A 64 13.00 -1.81 12.22
C GLY A 64 12.71 -3.10 13.00
N ASP A 65 12.47 -3.05 14.31
CA ASP A 65 12.06 -4.24 15.06
C ASP A 65 10.67 -4.70 14.60
N ILE A 66 10.50 -6.01 14.39
CA ILE A 66 9.20 -6.62 14.13
C ILE A 66 8.48 -6.75 15.47
N LEU A 67 7.24 -6.26 15.54
CA LEU A 67 6.42 -6.30 16.75
C LEU A 67 5.67 -7.62 16.84
N PHE A 68 4.91 -7.92 15.79
CA PHE A 68 4.19 -9.18 15.64
C PHE A 68 3.99 -9.53 14.17
N THR A 69 3.70 -10.81 13.93
CA THR A 69 3.35 -11.34 12.62
C THR A 69 2.01 -12.05 12.68
N ILE A 70 1.32 -12.08 11.55
CA ILE A 70 0.12 -12.90 11.33
C ILE A 70 0.37 -13.69 10.07
N GLU A 71 0.82 -14.94 10.24
CA GLU A 71 1.25 -15.81 9.13
C GLU A 71 0.17 -15.99 8.05
N LYS A 72 -1.09 -16.03 8.49
CA LYS A 72 -2.27 -16.12 7.61
C LYS A 72 -3.36 -15.19 8.13
N PRO A 73 -3.46 -13.96 7.60
CA PRO A 73 -4.58 -13.08 7.88
C PRO A 73 -5.90 -13.78 7.55
N LEU A 74 -6.95 -13.48 8.32
CA LEU A 74 -8.22 -14.20 8.22
C LEU A 74 -8.84 -14.11 6.82
N PHE A 75 -8.81 -12.92 6.22
CA PHE A 75 -9.23 -12.72 4.84
C PHE A 75 -8.27 -11.79 4.12
N ALA A 76 -7.81 -12.24 2.96
CA ALA A 76 -7.07 -11.45 2.02
C ALA A 76 -7.71 -11.65 0.64
N ILE A 77 -8.22 -10.57 0.04
CA ILE A 77 -9.01 -10.59 -1.19
C ILE A 77 -8.28 -9.80 -2.26
N VAL A 78 -7.90 -10.44 -3.35
CA VAL A 78 -7.22 -9.80 -4.49
C VAL A 78 -8.10 -8.67 -5.05
N GLU A 79 -7.53 -7.56 -5.50
CA GLU A 79 -8.28 -6.41 -6.04
C GLU A 79 -8.98 -6.68 -7.41
N GLN A 80 -9.38 -5.62 -8.12
CA GLN A 80 -10.19 -5.61 -9.34
C GLN A 80 -9.55 -6.35 -10.53
N ILE A 81 -10.33 -6.50 -11.60
CA ILE A 81 -10.10 -7.36 -12.78
C ILE A 81 -8.65 -7.49 -13.25
N ASP A 82 -7.97 -6.40 -13.59
CA ASP A 82 -6.62 -6.45 -14.18
C ASP A 82 -5.58 -7.03 -13.19
N THR A 83 -5.77 -6.76 -11.89
CA THR A 83 -4.94 -7.30 -10.81
C THR A 83 -5.29 -8.76 -10.54
N ARG A 84 -6.60 -9.10 -10.54
CA ARG A 84 -7.09 -10.47 -10.29
C ARG A 84 -6.54 -11.50 -11.27
N LEU A 85 -6.48 -11.16 -12.55
CA LEU A 85 -5.95 -12.05 -13.60
C LEU A 85 -4.43 -12.27 -13.48
N ARG A 86 -3.74 -11.46 -12.69
CA ARG A 86 -2.28 -11.40 -12.58
C ARG A 86 -1.77 -11.69 -11.18
N THR A 87 -2.66 -12.16 -10.30
CA THR A 87 -2.36 -12.40 -8.90
C THR A 87 -2.87 -13.77 -8.50
N CYS A 88 -2.04 -14.52 -7.77
CA CYS A 88 -2.47 -15.75 -7.15
C CYS A 88 -3.37 -15.46 -5.94
N ASP A 89 -4.56 -16.06 -5.91
CA ASP A 89 -5.54 -15.90 -4.83
C ASP A 89 -5.11 -16.52 -3.49
N ASN A 90 -4.10 -17.42 -3.50
CA ASN A 90 -3.59 -18.08 -2.30
C ASN A 90 -2.36 -17.38 -1.70
N CYS A 91 -1.32 -17.16 -2.52
CA CYS A 91 -0.02 -16.66 -2.04
C CYS A 91 0.24 -15.20 -2.39
N PHE A 92 -0.68 -14.56 -3.11
CA PHE A 92 -0.56 -13.16 -3.56
C PHE A 92 0.70 -12.90 -4.41
N ALA A 93 1.24 -13.97 -5.01
CA ALA A 93 2.20 -13.89 -6.09
C ALA A 93 1.58 -13.06 -7.21
N TYR A 94 2.24 -12.00 -7.63
CA TYR A 94 1.77 -11.08 -8.65
C TYR A 94 2.79 -11.00 -9.78
N GLN A 95 2.32 -10.82 -11.01
CA GLN A 95 3.18 -10.46 -12.13
C GLN A 95 2.52 -9.46 -13.07
N SER A 96 3.20 -8.34 -13.31
CA SER A 96 2.84 -7.37 -14.36
C SER A 96 3.98 -7.21 -15.35
N VAL A 97 3.61 -6.88 -16.59
CA VAL A 97 4.58 -6.36 -17.57
C VAL A 97 4.42 -4.84 -17.56
N GLU A 98 5.45 -4.15 -17.09
CA GLU A 98 5.50 -2.70 -17.02
C GLU A 98 6.36 -2.16 -18.17
N ARG A 99 5.80 -1.24 -18.97
CA ARG A 99 6.54 -0.64 -20.09
C ARG A 99 7.76 0.10 -19.55
N GLY A 100 8.94 -0.27 -20.04
CA GLY A 100 10.21 0.36 -19.68
C GLY A 100 10.88 -0.20 -18.42
N LEU A 101 10.16 -0.95 -17.59
CA LEU A 101 10.71 -1.63 -16.40
C LEU A 101 10.82 -3.15 -16.58
N GLY A 102 10.13 -3.71 -17.58
CA GLY A 102 10.13 -5.14 -17.84
C GLY A 102 9.07 -5.87 -17.02
N THR A 103 9.28 -7.18 -16.82
CA THR A 103 8.38 -8.00 -16.02
C THR A 103 8.65 -7.76 -14.53
N VAL A 104 7.63 -7.31 -13.81
CA VAL A 104 7.63 -7.11 -12.37
C VAL A 104 6.97 -8.30 -11.70
N SER A 105 7.62 -8.93 -10.72
CA SER A 105 7.06 -10.10 -10.03
C SER A 105 7.38 -10.17 -8.55
N THR A 106 6.41 -10.56 -7.72
CA THR A 106 6.59 -10.72 -6.26
C THR A 106 7.22 -12.04 -5.84
N VAL A 107 7.53 -12.90 -6.81
CA VAL A 107 8.24 -14.16 -6.60
C VAL A 107 9.58 -14.08 -7.32
N GLU A 108 10.65 -14.52 -6.67
CA GLU A 108 11.94 -14.70 -7.33
C GLU A 108 11.81 -15.82 -8.38
N ARG A 109 11.79 -15.43 -9.64
CA ARG A 109 11.96 -16.29 -10.81
C ARG A 109 12.89 -15.59 -11.79
N ASP A 110 13.50 -16.37 -12.68
CA ASP A 110 14.28 -15.79 -13.76
C ASP A 110 13.41 -14.79 -14.53
N ILE A 111 13.93 -13.57 -14.74
CA ILE A 111 13.21 -12.37 -15.23
C ILE A 111 12.42 -12.62 -16.53
N GLU A 112 12.80 -13.66 -17.27
CA GLU A 112 12.21 -14.04 -18.55
C GLU A 112 11.03 -15.03 -18.43
N THR A 113 10.78 -15.59 -17.24
CA THR A 113 9.70 -16.58 -17.04
C THR A 113 8.44 -15.95 -16.48
N ALA A 114 7.39 -15.90 -17.30
CA ALA A 114 6.07 -15.50 -16.85
C ALA A 114 5.56 -16.47 -15.76
N ILE A 115 4.87 -15.96 -14.73
CA ILE A 115 4.11 -16.78 -13.80
C ILE A 115 2.85 -17.24 -14.52
N PRO A 116 2.64 -18.55 -14.72
CA PRO A 116 1.38 -19.05 -15.23
C PRO A 116 0.33 -18.86 -14.14
N PHE A 117 -0.65 -18.01 -14.39
CA PHE A 117 -1.81 -17.85 -13.50
C PHE A 117 -2.96 -18.69 -14.04
N ASP A 118 -3.05 -19.92 -13.57
CA ASP A 118 -4.09 -20.85 -13.97
C ASP A 118 -5.41 -20.49 -13.30
N GLN A 119 -6.45 -20.33 -14.12
CA GLN A 119 -7.80 -20.06 -13.67
C GLN A 119 -8.44 -21.33 -13.12
N CYS A 120 -9.27 -21.22 -12.07
CA CYS A 120 -10.09 -22.33 -11.63
C CYS A 120 -11.04 -22.76 -12.76
N GLY A 121 -10.90 -24.01 -13.23
CA GLY A 121 -11.69 -24.55 -14.33
C GLY A 121 -13.19 -24.71 -14.05
N SER A 122 -13.63 -24.54 -12.80
CA SER A 122 -15.06 -24.57 -12.45
C SER A 122 -15.67 -23.17 -12.44
N CYS A 123 -15.23 -22.27 -11.54
CA CYS A 123 -15.86 -20.97 -11.37
C CYS A 123 -15.31 -19.88 -12.29
N GLY A 124 -14.11 -20.01 -12.83
CA GLY A 124 -13.46 -18.95 -13.59
C GLY A 124 -13.03 -17.71 -12.77
N VAL A 125 -13.29 -17.66 -11.47
CA VAL A 125 -13.07 -16.43 -10.67
C VAL A 125 -11.64 -16.32 -10.14
N HIS A 126 -11.08 -17.39 -9.58
CA HIS A 126 -9.78 -17.35 -8.91
C HIS A 126 -8.66 -17.84 -9.81
N HIS A 127 -7.46 -17.27 -9.61
CA HIS A 127 -6.25 -17.59 -10.37
C HIS A 127 -5.14 -18.05 -9.43
N TYR A 128 -4.30 -18.97 -9.88
CA TYR A 128 -3.26 -19.60 -9.06
C TYR A 128 -1.93 -19.68 -9.80
N CYS A 129 -0.81 -19.43 -9.11
CA CYS A 129 0.51 -19.50 -9.72
C CYS A 129 1.03 -20.93 -9.94
N ASP A 130 0.42 -21.91 -9.27
CA ASP A 130 0.71 -23.34 -9.37
C ASP A 130 -0.40 -24.19 -8.71
N GLU A 131 -0.36 -25.51 -8.94
CA GLU A 131 -1.30 -26.50 -8.40
C GLU A 131 -1.27 -26.56 -6.86
N ARG A 132 -0.09 -26.33 -6.24
CA ARG A 132 0.03 -26.30 -4.79
C ARG A 132 -0.83 -25.17 -4.21
N CYS A 133 -0.74 -23.98 -4.79
CA CYS A 133 -1.51 -22.83 -4.36
C CYS A 133 -3.02 -23.02 -4.58
N GLN A 134 -3.40 -23.63 -5.69
CA GLN A 134 -4.79 -24.00 -5.94
C GLN A 134 -5.31 -24.97 -4.87
N ARG A 135 -4.57 -26.04 -4.57
CA ARG A 135 -4.95 -27.03 -3.55
C ARG A 135 -5.07 -26.43 -2.16
N GLU A 136 -4.08 -25.64 -1.72
CA GLU A 136 -4.10 -24.96 -0.42
C GLU A 136 -5.31 -24.01 -0.29
N ALA A 137 -5.61 -23.21 -1.33
CA ALA A 137 -6.78 -22.33 -1.33
C ALA A 137 -8.09 -23.11 -1.36
N PHE A 138 -8.16 -24.20 -2.14
CA PHE A 138 -9.31 -25.08 -2.22
C PHE A 138 -9.64 -25.70 -0.86
N GLU A 139 -8.63 -26.20 -0.15
CA GLU A 139 -8.78 -26.76 1.19
C GLU A 139 -9.26 -25.70 2.20
N HIS A 140 -8.74 -24.48 2.12
CA HIS A 140 -8.99 -23.40 3.07
C HIS A 140 -10.36 -22.72 2.88
N HIS A 141 -10.69 -22.27 1.67
CA HIS A 141 -11.86 -21.40 1.45
C HIS A 141 -12.55 -21.62 0.11
N HIS A 142 -11.79 -21.83 -0.98
CA HIS A 142 -12.34 -21.79 -2.33
C HIS A 142 -13.41 -22.88 -2.57
N LYS A 143 -13.24 -24.09 -2.01
CA LYS A 143 -14.25 -25.17 -2.18
C LYS A 143 -15.65 -24.77 -1.66
N HIS A 144 -15.72 -23.81 -0.74
CA HIS A 144 -16.97 -23.35 -0.14
C HIS A 144 -17.64 -22.22 -0.94
N GLU A 145 -16.88 -21.44 -1.70
CA GLU A 145 -17.40 -20.32 -2.51
C GLU A 145 -17.51 -20.65 -4.01
N CYS A 146 -16.77 -21.65 -4.51
CA CYS A 146 -16.70 -22.00 -5.94
C CYS A 146 -18.08 -22.24 -6.58
N LEU A 147 -18.91 -23.07 -5.96
CA LEU A 147 -20.24 -23.38 -6.49
C LEU A 147 -21.17 -22.16 -6.45
N ASN A 148 -21.06 -21.32 -5.41
CA ASN A 148 -21.84 -20.08 -5.34
C ASN A 148 -21.48 -19.14 -6.50
N PHE A 149 -20.20 -19.05 -6.88
CA PHE A 149 -19.81 -18.28 -8.08
C PHE A 149 -20.35 -18.88 -9.37
N VAL A 150 -20.33 -20.21 -9.52
CA VAL A 150 -20.89 -20.89 -10.71
C VAL A 150 -22.38 -20.62 -10.83
N GLU A 151 -23.15 -20.82 -9.75
CA GLU A 151 -24.59 -20.55 -9.71
C GLU A 151 -24.86 -19.07 -10.04
N PHE A 152 -24.15 -18.15 -9.38
CA PHE A 152 -24.34 -16.70 -9.59
C PHE A 152 -24.04 -16.26 -11.02
N LEU A 153 -22.93 -16.73 -11.61
CA LEU A 153 -22.58 -16.44 -13.00
C LEU A 153 -23.60 -16.99 -14.01
N SER A 154 -24.29 -18.08 -13.66
CA SER A 154 -25.30 -18.69 -14.54
C SER A 154 -26.68 -18.02 -14.45
N GLU A 155 -27.03 -17.48 -13.29
CA GLU A 155 -28.38 -16.96 -13.00
C GLU A 155 -28.48 -15.44 -13.13
N GLU A 156 -27.40 -14.70 -12.84
CA GLU A 156 -27.45 -13.24 -12.71
C GLU A 156 -26.65 -12.52 -13.80
N PRO A 157 -27.29 -11.78 -14.72
CA PRO A 157 -26.61 -11.11 -15.84
C PRO A 157 -25.53 -10.10 -15.44
N LEU A 158 -25.58 -9.58 -14.21
CA LEU A 158 -24.63 -8.62 -13.68
C LEU A 158 -23.58 -9.26 -12.76
N ALA A 159 -23.55 -10.59 -12.65
CA ALA A 159 -22.69 -11.31 -11.72
C ALA A 159 -21.21 -10.94 -11.87
N GLU A 160 -20.70 -10.83 -13.10
CA GLU A 160 -19.31 -10.40 -13.36
C GLU A 160 -19.01 -9.06 -12.70
N SER A 161 -19.90 -8.06 -12.86
CA SER A 161 -19.70 -6.73 -12.27
C SER A 161 -19.69 -6.73 -10.74
N PHE A 162 -20.42 -7.66 -10.11
CA PHE A 162 -20.39 -7.84 -8.66
C PHE A 162 -19.14 -8.57 -8.20
N ILE A 163 -18.74 -9.64 -8.88
CA ILE A 163 -17.55 -10.43 -8.57
C ILE A 163 -16.29 -9.58 -8.65
N GLU A 164 -16.24 -8.58 -9.53
CA GLU A 164 -15.08 -7.67 -9.58
C GLU A 164 -14.93 -6.81 -8.33
N ARG A 165 -16.00 -6.61 -7.55
CA ARG A 165 -15.93 -5.81 -6.32
C ARG A 165 -15.34 -6.62 -5.17
N THR A 166 -14.33 -6.04 -4.52
CA THR A 166 -13.65 -6.67 -3.38
C THR A 166 -14.59 -6.87 -2.18
N ASP A 167 -15.54 -5.95 -1.96
CA ASP A 167 -16.53 -6.04 -0.86
C ASP A 167 -17.44 -7.25 -1.01
N PHE A 168 -17.93 -7.49 -2.22
CA PHE A 168 -18.75 -8.64 -2.55
C PHE A 168 -17.99 -9.95 -2.30
N ARG A 169 -16.76 -10.07 -2.83
CA ARG A 169 -15.95 -11.29 -2.63
C ARG A 169 -15.57 -11.51 -1.18
N PHE A 170 -15.22 -10.46 -0.44
CA PHE A 170 -14.96 -10.54 1.00
C PHE A 170 -16.16 -11.12 1.75
N VAL A 171 -17.33 -10.50 1.58
CA VAL A 171 -18.55 -10.92 2.29
C VAL A 171 -18.98 -12.32 1.86
N LEU A 172 -18.91 -12.66 0.58
CA LEU A 172 -19.24 -14.01 0.11
C LEU A 172 -18.32 -15.06 0.77
N ARG A 173 -17.01 -14.80 0.78
CA ARG A 173 -16.01 -15.69 1.41
C ARG A 173 -16.29 -15.85 2.89
N PHE A 174 -16.52 -14.75 3.60
CA PHE A 174 -16.89 -14.75 5.02
C PHE A 174 -18.11 -15.64 5.28
N LEU A 175 -19.19 -15.46 4.51
CA LEU A 175 -20.42 -16.21 4.70
C LEU A 175 -20.28 -17.70 4.36
N CYS A 176 -19.55 -18.02 3.30
CA CYS A 176 -19.28 -19.40 2.91
C CYS A 176 -18.44 -20.12 3.98
N MET A 177 -17.43 -19.46 4.53
CA MET A 177 -16.61 -20.00 5.61
C MET A 177 -17.38 -20.12 6.93
N ALA A 178 -18.23 -19.15 7.27
CA ALA A 178 -19.11 -19.22 8.44
C ALA A 178 -20.07 -20.41 8.35
N LYS A 179 -20.73 -20.59 7.20
CA LYS A 179 -21.63 -21.72 6.93
C LYS A 179 -20.92 -23.07 7.02
N ALA A 180 -19.66 -23.13 6.62
CA ALA A 180 -18.82 -24.31 6.72
C ALA A 180 -18.23 -24.56 8.12
N ASN A 181 -18.57 -23.73 9.11
CA ASN A 181 -18.01 -23.76 10.47
C ASN A 181 -16.47 -23.61 10.52
N LEU A 182 -15.89 -22.90 9.56
CA LEU A 182 -14.45 -22.60 9.53
C LEU A 182 -14.08 -21.36 10.34
N LEU A 183 -15.07 -20.54 10.70
CA LEU A 183 -14.88 -19.38 11.57
C LEU A 183 -15.26 -19.77 13.00
N THR A 184 -14.29 -19.72 13.91
CA THR A 184 -14.52 -20.00 15.35
C THR A 184 -15.44 -18.93 15.96
N LYS A 185 -16.04 -19.23 17.12
CA LYS A 185 -16.88 -18.25 17.84
C LYS A 185 -16.07 -17.02 18.24
N GLU A 186 -14.79 -17.22 18.56
CA GLU A 186 -13.81 -16.21 18.90
C GLU A 186 -13.52 -15.33 17.69
N THR A 187 -13.23 -15.92 16.52
CA THR A 187 -13.03 -15.19 15.27
C THR A 187 -14.25 -14.37 14.87
N MET A 188 -15.45 -14.95 14.97
CA MET A 188 -16.70 -14.24 14.69
C MET A 188 -16.86 -13.06 15.66
N ARG A 189 -16.62 -13.28 16.95
CA ARG A 189 -16.65 -12.22 17.97
C ARG A 189 -15.68 -11.09 17.63
N ASP A 190 -14.47 -11.41 17.20
CA ASP A 190 -13.47 -10.39 16.85
C ASP A 190 -13.99 -9.43 15.76
N PHE A 191 -14.63 -9.94 14.70
CA PHE A 191 -15.25 -9.10 13.67
C PHE A 191 -16.40 -8.24 14.19
N PHE A 192 -17.28 -8.82 15.01
CA PHE A 192 -18.44 -8.08 15.52
C PHE A 192 -18.09 -7.07 16.60
N THR A 193 -16.97 -7.26 17.28
CA THR A 193 -16.50 -6.39 18.37
C THR A 193 -15.39 -5.44 17.93
N ALA A 194 -14.89 -5.57 16.70
CA ALA A 194 -13.92 -4.66 16.15
C ALA A 194 -14.44 -3.21 16.22
N PRO A 195 -13.59 -2.24 16.58
CA PRO A 195 -13.95 -0.83 16.62
C PRO A 195 -14.24 -0.33 15.21
N ILE A 196 -15.51 -0.29 14.81
CA ILE A 196 -15.93 0.17 13.47
C ILE A 196 -16.57 1.55 13.62
N GLY A 197 -15.85 2.53 14.17
CA GLY A 197 -16.25 3.94 14.24
C GLY A 197 -17.75 4.21 14.53
N ASN A 198 -18.29 5.30 13.97
CA ASN A 198 -19.75 5.53 13.95
C ASN A 198 -20.40 4.68 12.86
N LEU A 199 -20.56 3.38 13.13
CA LEU A 199 -21.05 2.30 12.24
C LEU A 199 -22.33 2.61 11.45
N TYR A 200 -23.16 3.52 11.96
CA TYR A 200 -24.53 3.71 11.50
C TYR A 200 -24.81 5.12 10.96
N ASP A 201 -23.78 5.95 10.77
CA ASP A 201 -23.95 7.32 10.27
C ASP A 201 -23.97 7.38 8.72
N PHE A 202 -24.59 6.38 8.11
CA PHE A 202 -24.88 6.40 6.68
C PHE A 202 -26.06 7.33 6.41
N GLY A 203 -26.03 8.03 5.28
CA GLY A 203 -27.25 8.63 4.76
C GLY A 203 -28.30 7.52 4.48
N PRO A 204 -29.61 7.79 4.61
CA PRO A 204 -30.67 6.76 4.50
C PRO A 204 -30.60 5.91 3.22
N SER A 205 -30.15 6.52 2.12
CA SER A 205 -29.96 5.83 0.84
C SER A 205 -28.87 4.76 0.90
N MET A 206 -27.70 5.09 1.47
CA MET A 206 -26.59 4.14 1.57
C MET A 206 -26.92 2.99 2.52
N GLU A 207 -27.53 3.28 3.67
CA GLU A 207 -27.95 2.21 4.59
C GLU A 207 -28.90 1.22 3.88
N THR A 208 -29.90 1.73 3.17
CA THR A 208 -30.83 0.90 2.40
C THR A 208 -30.09 0.04 1.36
N SER A 209 -29.13 0.61 0.63
CA SER A 209 -28.31 -0.14 -0.34
C SER A 209 -27.51 -1.27 0.34
N TYR A 210 -26.87 -1.00 1.47
CA TYR A 210 -26.09 -2.01 2.20
C TYR A 210 -26.96 -3.09 2.85
N ARG A 211 -28.16 -2.74 3.34
CA ARG A 211 -29.12 -3.74 3.84
C ARG A 211 -29.63 -4.65 2.73
N ASN A 212 -29.98 -4.09 1.57
CA ASN A 212 -30.36 -4.90 0.40
C ASN A 212 -29.20 -5.80 -0.05
N LEU A 213 -27.97 -5.28 -0.08
CA LEU A 213 -26.79 -6.09 -0.37
C LEU A 213 -26.64 -7.21 0.67
N SER A 214 -26.83 -6.93 1.95
CA SER A 214 -26.73 -7.92 3.03
C SER A 214 -27.71 -9.07 2.84
N LEU A 215 -28.97 -8.76 2.53
CA LEU A 215 -30.00 -9.77 2.26
C LEU A 215 -29.65 -10.60 1.01
N ASN A 216 -29.24 -9.96 -0.07
CA ASN A 216 -28.85 -10.64 -1.30
C ASN A 216 -27.65 -11.57 -1.06
N MET A 217 -26.63 -11.12 -0.31
CA MET A 217 -25.48 -11.93 0.04
C MET A 217 -25.86 -13.13 0.93
N LYS A 218 -26.80 -12.95 1.87
CA LYS A 218 -27.32 -14.03 2.70
C LYS A 218 -27.95 -15.13 1.84
N ILE A 219 -28.83 -14.72 0.92
CA ILE A 219 -29.55 -15.62 0.02
C ILE A 219 -28.56 -16.34 -0.89
N LEU A 220 -27.64 -15.60 -1.52
CA LEU A 220 -26.64 -16.15 -2.42
C LEU A 220 -25.77 -17.20 -1.74
N ALA A 221 -25.20 -16.88 -0.57
CA ALA A 221 -24.36 -17.81 0.20
C ALA A 221 -25.16 -18.94 0.86
N LYS A 222 -26.51 -18.85 0.86
CA LYS A 222 -27.41 -19.68 1.67
C LYS A 222 -26.91 -19.75 3.12
N SER A 223 -26.58 -18.57 3.66
CA SER A 223 -25.85 -18.41 4.92
C SER A 223 -26.80 -18.38 6.12
N PRO A 224 -26.42 -19.01 7.25
CA PRO A 224 -27.17 -18.90 8.50
C PRO A 224 -26.93 -17.56 9.21
N VAL A 225 -26.01 -16.71 8.71
CA VAL A 225 -25.70 -15.43 9.35
C VAL A 225 -26.86 -14.45 9.21
N HIS A 226 -27.26 -13.82 10.31
CA HIS A 226 -28.34 -12.82 10.32
C HIS A 226 -27.99 -11.61 9.45
N GLU A 227 -28.97 -11.01 8.77
CA GLU A 227 -28.73 -9.92 7.82
C GLU A 227 -28.09 -8.68 8.47
N ASP A 228 -28.47 -8.33 9.71
CA ASP A 228 -27.83 -7.24 10.45
C ASP A 228 -26.35 -7.52 10.75
N SER A 229 -25.97 -8.78 10.94
CA SER A 229 -24.58 -9.16 11.11
C SER A 229 -23.82 -9.00 9.79
N ILE A 230 -24.44 -9.36 8.66
CA ILE A 230 -23.84 -9.16 7.33
C ILE A 230 -23.67 -7.66 7.04
N PHE A 231 -24.68 -6.85 7.39
CA PHE A 231 -24.61 -5.40 7.30
C PHE A 231 -23.45 -4.85 8.13
N HIS A 232 -23.27 -5.34 9.36
CA HIS A 232 -22.13 -4.98 10.21
C HIS A 232 -20.79 -5.35 9.56
N ILE A 233 -20.66 -6.53 8.95
CA ILE A 233 -19.45 -6.95 8.22
C ILE A 233 -19.19 -6.06 6.99
N LEU A 234 -20.22 -5.66 6.26
CA LEU A 234 -20.10 -4.67 5.17
C LEU A 234 -19.63 -3.31 5.68
N CYS A 235 -20.07 -2.89 6.86
CA CYS A 235 -19.60 -1.67 7.49
C CYS A 235 -18.13 -1.78 7.93
N PHE A 236 -17.74 -2.95 8.46
CA PHE A 236 -16.35 -3.27 8.80
C PHE A 236 -15.45 -3.14 7.56
N PHE A 237 -15.86 -3.75 6.44
CA PHE A 237 -15.14 -3.67 5.16
C PHE A 237 -14.86 -2.22 4.74
N ASN A 238 -15.87 -1.35 4.78
CA ASN A 238 -15.76 0.01 4.27
C ASN A 238 -14.81 0.91 5.07
N ARG A 239 -14.49 0.55 6.31
CA ARG A 239 -13.63 1.35 7.20
C ARG A 239 -12.21 0.81 7.30
N HIS A 240 -12.07 -0.50 7.38
CA HIS A 240 -10.81 -1.14 7.73
C HIS A 240 -10.09 -1.74 6.54
N ASP A 241 -10.21 -1.08 5.39
CA ASP A 241 -9.54 -1.52 4.18
C ASP A 241 -8.04 -1.26 4.29
N ILE A 242 -7.27 -2.33 4.53
CA ILE A 242 -5.82 -2.28 4.52
C ILE A 242 -5.36 -2.78 3.17
N SER A 243 -4.95 -1.83 2.36
CA SER A 243 -4.34 -2.08 1.08
C SER A 243 -3.04 -2.85 1.27
N TYR A 244 -3.00 -4.07 0.74
CA TYR A 244 -1.85 -4.95 0.70
C TYR A 244 -0.89 -4.46 -0.38
N TRP A 245 0.28 -4.04 0.07
CA TRP A 245 1.43 -3.77 -0.74
C TRP A 245 2.35 -4.97 -0.67
N ASN A 246 2.43 -5.77 -1.74
CA ASN A 246 3.39 -6.86 -1.74
C ASN A 246 4.80 -6.27 -1.84
N THR A 247 5.50 -6.18 -0.72
CA THR A 247 6.87 -5.66 -0.67
C THR A 247 7.91 -6.73 -1.01
N SER A 248 7.49 -7.98 -1.22
CA SER A 248 8.40 -9.09 -1.53
C SER A 248 8.93 -9.07 -2.96
N SER A 249 8.38 -8.23 -3.85
CA SER A 249 9.02 -7.96 -5.16
C SER A 249 10.01 -6.81 -5.03
N PRO A 250 11.28 -7.01 -5.39
CA PRO A 250 12.21 -5.90 -5.61
C PRO A 250 11.78 -4.97 -6.75
N THR A 251 11.05 -5.52 -7.73
CA THR A 251 10.64 -4.85 -8.97
C THR A 251 9.24 -4.20 -8.88
N SER A 252 8.40 -4.52 -7.88
CA SER A 252 7.02 -3.98 -7.75
C SER A 252 6.89 -2.83 -6.75
N ILE A 253 7.95 -2.55 -5.98
CA ILE A 253 8.09 -1.33 -5.17
C ILE A 253 7.83 -0.05 -5.98
N PRO A 254 8.20 0.04 -7.28
CA PRO A 254 7.87 1.16 -8.12
C PRO A 254 6.36 1.32 -8.39
N CYS A 255 5.57 0.25 -8.41
CA CYS A 255 4.33 0.32 -9.18
C CYS A 255 3.09 0.81 -8.44
N GLY A 256 3.10 0.96 -7.11
CA GLY A 256 1.91 1.57 -6.49
C GLY A 256 0.61 0.78 -6.76
N CYS A 257 0.69 -0.49 -7.14
CA CYS A 257 -0.47 -1.37 -7.25
C CYS A 257 -0.79 -1.98 -5.89
N ILE A 258 -1.96 -1.64 -5.37
CA ILE A 258 -2.58 -2.40 -4.30
C ILE A 258 -2.97 -3.75 -4.92
N ILE A 259 -2.42 -4.83 -4.38
CA ILE A 259 -2.61 -6.16 -4.98
C ILE A 259 -3.81 -6.87 -4.34
N THR A 260 -4.08 -6.58 -3.06
CA THR A 260 -5.02 -7.33 -2.23
C THR A 260 -5.53 -6.41 -1.12
N ASN A 261 -6.69 -6.73 -0.55
CA ASN A 261 -7.16 -6.09 0.68
C ASN A 261 -7.20 -7.11 1.81
N CYS A 262 -6.65 -6.74 2.95
CA CYS A 262 -6.55 -7.59 4.13
C CYS A 262 -7.56 -7.16 5.19
N TYR A 263 -8.41 -8.11 5.61
CA TYR A 263 -9.43 -7.91 6.64
C TYR A 263 -9.09 -8.74 7.86
N GLU A 264 -8.56 -8.06 8.86
CA GLU A 264 -8.01 -8.65 10.06
C GLU A 264 -8.50 -7.83 11.27
N PRO A 265 -9.46 -8.34 12.08
CA PRO A 265 -10.02 -7.59 13.19
C PRO A 265 -8.99 -7.13 14.22
N PHE A 266 -7.95 -7.92 14.48
CA PHE A 266 -6.98 -7.60 15.53
C PHE A 266 -6.24 -6.28 15.27
N ILE A 267 -5.87 -6.04 14.01
CA ILE A 267 -5.10 -4.85 13.64
C ILE A 267 -5.96 -3.58 13.56
N THR A 268 -7.30 -3.71 13.62
CA THR A 268 -8.22 -2.55 13.75
C THR A 268 -8.17 -1.89 15.13
N ILE A 269 -7.54 -2.54 16.12
CA ILE A 269 -7.34 -1.99 17.46
C ILE A 269 -6.33 -0.83 17.44
N MET A 270 -5.37 -0.84 16.51
CA MET A 270 -4.38 0.22 16.36
C MET A 270 -5.04 1.54 15.97
N ARG A 271 -4.64 2.64 16.62
CA ARG A 271 -5.19 3.97 16.36
C ARG A 271 -4.38 4.74 15.33
N ASN A 272 -5.02 5.75 14.76
CA ASN A 272 -4.38 6.63 13.80
C ASN A 272 -3.42 7.61 14.47
N ASP A 273 -2.20 7.66 13.96
CA ASP A 273 -1.33 8.83 14.01
C ASP A 273 -0.85 9.13 12.59
N CYS A 274 -0.94 10.39 12.15
CA CYS A 274 -0.49 10.77 10.81
C CYS A 274 1.03 10.62 10.63
N ASN A 275 1.78 10.55 11.73
CA ASN A 275 3.19 10.20 11.82
C ASN A 275 3.38 8.95 12.69
N ALA A 276 2.71 7.87 12.28
CA ALA A 276 2.68 6.59 12.97
C ALA A 276 4.07 6.06 13.36
N ASN A 277 4.11 5.46 14.56
CA ASN A 277 5.32 4.84 15.10
C ASN A 277 5.54 3.41 14.58
N THR A 278 4.55 2.84 13.90
CA THR A 278 4.66 1.56 13.20
C THR A 278 4.27 1.68 11.74
N ARG A 279 4.58 0.63 11.01
CA ARG A 279 4.17 0.40 9.65
C ARG A 279 3.81 -1.05 9.45
N GLU A 280 3.00 -1.27 8.43
CA GLU A 280 2.49 -2.57 8.05
C GLU A 280 2.90 -2.89 6.62
N TYR A 281 3.31 -4.12 6.41
CA TYR A 281 3.61 -4.66 5.10
C TYR A 281 3.37 -6.16 5.10
N PHE A 282 3.53 -6.77 3.94
CA PHE A 282 3.38 -8.21 3.80
C PHE A 282 4.60 -8.83 3.15
N ASP A 283 4.96 -10.01 3.64
CA ASP A 283 5.94 -10.93 3.03
C ASP A 283 5.21 -12.22 2.65
N GLY A 284 4.87 -12.34 1.37
CA GLY A 284 3.97 -13.40 0.90
C GLY A 284 2.61 -13.32 1.61
N LYS A 285 2.20 -14.38 2.31
CA LYS A 285 0.90 -14.42 2.99
C LYS A 285 0.92 -13.73 4.36
N ALA A 286 2.10 -13.51 4.95
CA ALA A 286 2.23 -13.02 6.31
C ALA A 286 2.03 -11.51 6.36
N TYR A 287 1.14 -11.04 7.25
CA TYR A 287 1.10 -9.64 7.68
C TYR A 287 2.17 -9.41 8.72
N ILE A 288 2.93 -8.32 8.58
CA ILE A 288 3.99 -7.97 9.51
C ILE A 288 3.81 -6.53 9.98
N LEU A 289 3.79 -6.34 11.30
CA LEU A 289 3.85 -5.02 11.90
C LEU A 289 5.26 -4.73 12.40
N GLN A 290 5.81 -3.59 12.01
CA GLN A 290 7.18 -3.21 12.32
C GLN A 290 7.27 -1.79 12.88
N ALA A 291 8.21 -1.55 13.79
CA ALA A 291 8.53 -0.23 14.29
C ALA A 291 9.13 0.65 13.18
N ASN A 292 8.54 1.82 12.95
CA ASN A 292 9.05 2.83 12.03
C ASN A 292 10.08 3.75 12.71
N CYS A 293 10.01 3.88 14.03
CA CYS A 293 10.92 4.65 14.86
C CYS A 293 11.16 3.93 16.19
N ALA A 294 12.02 4.49 17.04
CA ALA A 294 12.18 3.98 18.40
C ALA A 294 10.86 4.20 19.17
N ILE A 295 10.31 3.15 19.77
CA ILE A 295 9.06 3.22 20.56
C ILE A 295 9.41 2.93 22.01
N PRO A 296 9.23 3.89 22.94
CA PRO A 296 9.45 3.64 24.36
C PRO A 296 8.49 2.59 24.93
N ALA A 297 8.90 1.91 26.00
CA ALA A 297 8.03 1.00 26.72
C ALA A 297 6.74 1.69 27.19
N ASN A 298 5.62 0.95 27.17
CA ASN A 298 4.28 1.42 27.50
C ASN A 298 3.72 2.52 26.58
N THR A 299 4.24 2.63 25.36
CA THR A 299 3.70 3.55 24.35
C THR A 299 2.66 2.84 23.49
N GLU A 300 1.58 3.56 23.15
CA GLU A 300 0.56 3.06 22.24
C GLU A 300 1.14 2.91 20.82
N ILE A 301 0.91 1.74 20.24
CA ILE A 301 1.21 1.42 18.85
C ILE A 301 0.19 2.14 17.96
N THR A 302 0.70 2.91 17.01
CA THR A 302 -0.10 3.70 16.09
C THR A 302 0.23 3.32 14.66
N ARG A 303 -0.79 3.40 13.80
CA ARG A 303 -0.67 3.22 12.35
C ARG A 303 -1.21 4.44 11.63
N ARG A 304 -0.96 4.54 10.33
CA ARG A 304 -1.42 5.67 9.51
C ARG A 304 -2.62 5.24 8.67
N PHE A 305 -3.80 5.82 8.91
CA PHE A 305 -5.03 5.47 8.18
C PHE A 305 -5.14 6.13 6.80
N SER A 306 -4.37 7.18 6.53
CA SER A 306 -4.47 7.97 5.29
C SER A 306 -3.12 8.08 4.60
N SER A 307 -3.07 7.77 3.32
CA SER A 307 -1.88 7.97 2.48
C SER A 307 -1.67 9.44 2.08
N TRP A 308 -2.62 10.35 2.40
CA TRP A 308 -2.52 11.74 1.99
C TRP A 308 -1.49 12.51 2.82
N ASN A 309 -0.66 13.31 2.14
CA ASN A 309 0.25 14.27 2.79
C ASN A 309 -0.39 15.65 2.98
N ASP A 310 -1.44 15.98 2.23
CA ASP A 310 -2.20 17.22 2.39
C ASP A 310 -3.11 17.16 3.64
N TYR A 311 -3.11 18.23 4.43
CA TYR A 311 -3.81 18.30 5.71
C TYR A 311 -5.33 18.20 5.54
N GLU A 312 -5.90 18.98 4.63
CA GLU A 312 -7.36 19.03 4.41
C GLU A 312 -7.86 17.73 3.78
N ALA A 313 -7.11 17.13 2.84
CA ALA A 313 -7.44 15.85 2.23
C ALA A 313 -7.43 14.72 3.26
N ARG A 314 -6.41 14.66 4.14
CA ARG A 314 -6.38 13.71 5.27
C ARG A 314 -7.58 13.90 6.17
N ARG A 315 -7.85 15.13 6.63
CA ARG A 315 -8.98 15.38 7.54
C ARG A 315 -10.31 15.04 6.90
N LEU A 316 -10.49 15.37 5.62
CA LEU A 316 -11.69 15.03 4.88
C LEU A 316 -11.85 13.51 4.75
N GLU A 317 -10.78 12.77 4.48
CA GLU A 317 -10.81 11.31 4.48
C GLU A 317 -11.16 10.74 5.86
N PHE A 318 -10.50 11.20 6.93
CA PHE A 318 -10.80 10.76 8.30
C PHE A 318 -12.22 11.10 8.72
N MET A 319 -12.73 12.27 8.37
CA MET A 319 -14.10 12.66 8.68
C MET A 319 -15.12 11.87 7.87
N ARG A 320 -14.84 11.54 6.61
CA ARG A 320 -15.72 10.74 5.76
C ARG A 320 -15.74 9.27 6.16
N LYS A 321 -14.57 8.65 6.31
CA LYS A 321 -14.42 7.23 6.63
C LYS A 321 -14.65 6.96 8.10
N GLU A 322 -13.88 7.62 8.98
CA GLU A 322 -13.79 7.28 10.40
C GLU A 322 -14.56 8.21 11.34
N LYS A 323 -15.06 9.36 10.84
CA LYS A 323 -15.58 10.47 11.67
C LYS A 323 -14.57 10.90 12.75
N LEU A 324 -13.28 10.77 12.43
CA LEU A 324 -12.18 10.99 13.34
C LEU A 324 -11.62 12.41 13.16
N ASP A 325 -11.57 13.17 14.26
CA ASP A 325 -10.85 14.45 14.31
C ASP A 325 -9.46 14.23 14.94
N CYS A 326 -8.50 13.83 14.10
CA CYS A 326 -7.16 13.44 14.52
C CYS A 326 -6.43 14.56 15.30
N LYS A 327 -5.89 14.23 16.47
CA LYS A 327 -5.17 15.16 17.37
C LYS A 327 -3.67 14.87 17.46
N CYS A 328 -3.09 14.14 16.51
CA CYS A 328 -1.65 13.91 16.48
C CYS A 328 -0.86 15.22 16.32
N ALA A 329 0.43 15.19 16.66
CA ALA A 329 1.31 16.36 16.57
C ALA A 329 1.31 17.01 15.17
N LEU A 330 1.19 16.22 14.10
CA LEU A 330 1.13 16.75 12.74
C LEU A 330 -0.18 17.51 12.48
N CYS A 331 -1.32 16.98 12.93
CA CYS A 331 -2.62 17.64 12.77
C CYS A 331 -2.75 18.90 13.64
N ILE A 332 -2.13 18.92 14.83
CA ILE A 332 -2.10 20.10 15.70
C ILE A 332 -1.38 21.28 15.02
N ARG A 333 -0.35 21.02 14.21
CA ARG A 333 0.35 22.07 13.45
C ARG A 333 -0.53 22.73 12.37
N GLY A 334 -1.64 22.12 12.00
CA GLY A 334 -2.57 22.64 10.99
C GLY A 334 -2.09 22.43 9.55
N ASN A 335 -2.62 23.25 8.64
CA ASN A 335 -2.24 23.21 7.23
C ASN A 335 -0.90 23.94 7.01
N LEU A 336 0.14 23.18 6.67
CA LEU A 336 1.47 23.71 6.33
C LEU A 336 1.65 23.94 4.81
N GLY A 337 0.68 23.53 4.00
CA GLY A 337 0.71 23.64 2.54
C GLY A 337 -0.04 24.87 2.01
N PRO A 338 -0.11 25.02 0.67
CA PRO A 338 -0.90 26.07 0.05
C PRO A 338 -2.40 25.96 0.37
N THR A 339 -3.13 27.06 0.15
CA THR A 339 -4.58 27.15 0.33
C THR A 339 -5.26 27.68 -0.93
N GLY A 340 -6.60 27.61 -0.97
CA GLY A 340 -7.42 28.11 -2.08
C GLY A 340 -7.09 27.47 -3.44
N ASP A 341 -7.25 28.25 -4.51
CA ASP A 341 -7.00 27.83 -5.90
C ASP A 341 -5.61 27.20 -6.08
N PHE A 342 -4.60 27.70 -5.36
CA PHE A 342 -3.25 27.18 -5.50
C PHE A 342 -3.11 25.75 -4.96
N ARG A 343 -3.80 25.46 -3.84
CA ARG A 343 -3.93 24.09 -3.33
C ARG A 343 -4.62 23.18 -4.33
N GLU A 344 -5.72 23.65 -4.94
CA GLU A 344 -6.46 22.87 -5.92
C GLU A 344 -5.60 22.53 -7.14
N ARG A 345 -4.84 23.50 -7.66
CA ARG A 345 -3.85 23.26 -8.72
C ARG A 345 -2.79 22.25 -8.29
N MET A 346 -2.25 22.37 -7.08
CA MET A 346 -1.25 21.40 -6.58
C MET A 346 -1.82 19.99 -6.49
N LEU A 347 -3.05 19.85 -5.99
CA LEU A 347 -3.71 18.56 -5.89
C LEU A 347 -4.14 17.99 -7.25
N SER A 348 -4.34 18.84 -8.26
CA SER A 348 -4.65 18.39 -9.63
C SER A 348 -3.45 17.80 -10.37
N VAL A 349 -2.21 17.92 -9.86
CA VAL A 349 -0.99 17.27 -10.38
C VAL A 349 -1.04 15.73 -10.23
N TYR A 350 -2.21 15.16 -9.97
CA TYR A 350 -2.37 13.80 -9.48
C TYR A 350 -1.96 12.71 -10.51
N VAL A 351 -1.13 11.79 -10.02
CA VAL A 351 -0.45 10.68 -10.74
C VAL A 351 -1.42 9.64 -11.32
N ASP A 352 -2.59 9.44 -10.72
CA ASP A 352 -3.42 8.26 -11.00
C ASP A 352 -4.21 8.35 -12.32
N ASN A 353 -4.12 9.48 -13.02
CA ASN A 353 -4.70 9.65 -14.36
C ASN A 353 -3.66 9.64 -15.48
N TYR A 354 -2.37 9.46 -15.19
CA TYR A 354 -1.39 9.28 -16.26
C TYR A 354 -1.63 7.93 -16.93
N LYS A 355 -2.45 7.96 -17.99
CA LYS A 355 -2.59 6.84 -18.90
C LYS A 355 -1.34 6.86 -19.78
N PRO A 356 -0.49 5.83 -19.77
CA PRO A 356 0.68 5.75 -20.66
C PRO A 356 0.33 5.73 -22.16
N LYS A 357 -0.94 5.94 -22.52
CA LYS A 357 -1.47 6.08 -23.89
C LYS A 357 -1.73 7.54 -24.30
N VAL A 358 -1.41 8.52 -23.46
CA VAL A 358 -1.57 9.96 -23.75
C VAL A 358 -0.67 10.37 -24.92
N ASP A 359 -1.19 11.27 -25.78
CA ASP A 359 -0.47 11.83 -26.92
C ASP A 359 0.82 12.53 -26.42
N LYS A 360 1.88 12.52 -27.22
CA LYS A 360 3.15 13.19 -26.88
C LYS A 360 2.94 14.69 -26.60
N GLU A 361 2.03 15.35 -27.31
CA GLU A 361 1.75 16.77 -27.11
C GLU A 361 0.93 17.01 -25.83
N GLU A 362 -0.07 16.17 -25.53
CA GLU A 362 -0.80 16.21 -24.26
C GLU A 362 0.14 15.99 -23.06
N LEU A 363 1.11 15.06 -23.19
CA LEU A 363 2.13 14.85 -22.16
C LEU A 363 3.00 16.08 -21.95
N LYS A 364 3.45 16.74 -23.01
CA LYS A 364 4.24 17.99 -22.89
C LYS A 364 3.42 19.11 -22.24
N GLU A 365 2.14 19.23 -22.58
CA GLU A 365 1.25 20.20 -21.98
C GLU A 365 1.11 19.94 -20.47
N GLN A 366 0.86 18.68 -20.08
CA GLN A 366 0.79 18.30 -18.67
C GLN A 366 2.10 18.60 -17.93
N LEU A 367 3.25 18.24 -18.52
CA LEU A 367 4.56 18.56 -17.93
C LEU A 367 4.76 20.08 -17.77
N SER A 368 4.31 20.88 -18.73
CA SER A 368 4.37 22.35 -18.63
C SER A 368 3.53 22.89 -17.47
N ILE A 369 2.35 22.31 -17.24
CA ILE A 369 1.48 22.63 -16.09
C ILE A 369 2.18 22.26 -14.78
N ASP A 370 2.71 21.04 -14.68
CA ASP A 370 3.37 20.54 -13.47
C ASP A 370 4.63 21.35 -13.10
N HIS A 371 5.45 21.70 -14.11
CA HIS A 371 6.61 22.58 -13.91
C HIS A 371 6.20 23.96 -13.40
N ARG A 372 5.11 24.52 -13.93
CA ARG A 372 4.57 25.81 -13.48
C ARG A 372 4.12 25.75 -12.03
N ILE A 373 3.47 24.67 -11.62
CA ILE A 373 3.03 24.49 -10.23
C ILE A 373 4.22 24.42 -9.27
N ILE A 374 5.30 23.71 -9.64
CA ILE A 374 6.52 23.69 -8.83
C ILE A 374 7.20 25.07 -8.79
N ALA A 375 7.20 25.80 -9.90
CA ALA A 375 7.75 27.16 -9.95
C ALA A 375 6.94 28.13 -9.08
N ASP A 376 5.61 28.04 -9.14
CA ASP A 376 4.70 28.77 -8.26
C ASP A 376 4.99 28.44 -6.79
N LEU A 377 5.16 27.16 -6.42
CA LEU A 377 5.41 26.79 -5.02
C LEU A 377 6.65 27.50 -4.47
N LYS A 378 7.71 27.55 -5.28
CA LYS A 378 8.93 28.28 -4.94
C LYS A 378 8.71 29.79 -4.88
N SER A 379 7.96 30.38 -5.82
CA SER A 379 7.73 31.83 -5.86
C SER A 379 6.86 32.33 -4.70
N TYR A 380 5.93 31.50 -4.22
CA TYR A 380 5.14 31.75 -3.01
C TYR A 380 5.90 31.45 -1.70
N GLY A 381 7.17 31.06 -1.78
CA GLY A 381 8.02 30.84 -0.61
C GLY A 381 7.85 29.48 0.08
N PHE A 382 7.16 28.52 -0.57
CA PHE A 382 7.09 27.16 -0.03
C PHE A 382 8.43 26.45 -0.20
N GLY A 383 8.94 25.94 0.91
CA GLY A 383 10.17 25.15 0.97
C GLY A 383 9.98 23.70 0.52
N HIS A 384 11.06 22.92 0.64
CA HIS A 384 11.04 21.49 0.35
C HIS A 384 10.22 20.65 1.34
N ASP A 385 9.91 21.22 2.50
CA ASP A 385 9.08 20.65 3.57
C ASP A 385 7.57 20.80 3.32
N CYS A 386 7.17 21.49 2.25
CA CYS A 386 5.77 21.71 1.90
C CYS A 386 5.02 20.37 1.69
N PRO A 387 3.93 20.11 2.44
CA PRO A 387 3.16 18.87 2.29
C PRO A 387 2.61 18.71 0.88
N GLY A 388 2.81 17.53 0.29
CA GLY A 388 2.37 17.22 -1.07
C GLY A 388 3.40 17.56 -2.15
N LEU A 389 4.45 18.34 -1.86
CA LEU A 389 5.50 18.67 -2.81
C LEU A 389 6.22 17.43 -3.35
N ARG A 390 6.56 16.49 -2.45
CA ARG A 390 7.15 15.19 -2.83
C ARG A 390 6.31 14.49 -3.91
N ARG A 391 4.99 14.47 -3.71
CA ARG A 391 4.05 13.83 -4.63
C ARG A 391 4.03 14.55 -5.98
N ALA A 392 3.98 15.88 -5.98
CA ALA A 392 4.02 16.68 -7.21
C ALA A 392 5.31 16.40 -8.02
N TYR A 393 6.46 16.34 -7.35
CA TYR A 393 7.73 15.98 -7.99
C TYR A 393 7.75 14.54 -8.52
N MET A 394 7.23 13.57 -7.76
CA MET A 394 7.13 12.18 -8.23
C MET A 394 6.17 12.03 -9.42
N SER A 395 5.12 12.85 -9.49
CA SER A 395 4.22 12.92 -10.65
C SER A 395 4.92 13.46 -11.88
N LEU A 396 5.56 14.61 -11.74
CA LEU A 396 6.33 15.23 -12.81
C LEU A 396 7.44 14.28 -13.29
N PHE A 397 8.08 13.55 -12.37
CA PHE A 397 9.05 12.53 -12.71
C PHE A 397 8.45 11.44 -13.59
N GLY A 398 7.27 10.91 -13.27
CA GLY A 398 6.62 9.86 -14.06
C GLY A 398 6.38 10.28 -15.51
N GLY A 399 5.84 11.49 -15.70
CA GLY A 399 5.62 12.04 -17.05
C GLY A 399 6.94 12.34 -17.78
N GLN A 400 7.94 12.89 -17.08
CA GLN A 400 9.24 13.20 -17.67
C GLN A 400 9.99 11.92 -18.06
N PHE A 401 9.92 10.88 -17.24
CA PHE A 401 10.54 9.58 -17.50
C PHE A 401 9.92 8.90 -18.71
N ASP A 402 8.59 8.93 -18.84
CA ASP A 402 7.94 8.41 -20.05
C ASP A 402 8.35 9.24 -21.29
N LEU A 403 8.36 10.57 -21.21
CA LEU A 403 8.81 11.42 -22.30
C LEU A 403 10.25 11.07 -22.72
N ASP A 404 11.17 11.00 -21.75
CA ASP A 404 12.59 10.70 -21.96
C ASP A 404 12.76 9.31 -22.59
N SER A 405 12.00 8.31 -22.13
CA SER A 405 12.02 6.94 -22.64
C SER A 405 11.54 6.82 -24.10
N ARG A 406 10.65 7.72 -24.55
CA ARG A 406 10.13 7.78 -25.93
C ARG A 406 11.07 8.52 -26.89
N THR A 407 12.04 9.27 -26.38
CA THR A 407 13.02 9.95 -27.24
C THR A 407 14.07 8.98 -27.78
N LYS A 408 14.60 9.25 -28.97
CA LYS A 408 15.74 8.49 -29.52
C LYS A 408 17.05 8.72 -28.76
N ILE A 409 17.13 9.79 -27.96
CA ILE A 409 18.35 10.21 -27.28
C ILE A 409 18.40 9.59 -25.87
N GLN A 410 17.25 9.32 -25.23
CA GLN A 410 17.18 8.68 -23.90
C GLN A 410 18.13 9.36 -22.89
N ASP A 411 18.15 10.70 -22.85
CA ASP A 411 19.15 11.43 -22.06
C ASP A 411 18.88 11.44 -20.55
N TYR A 412 17.64 11.14 -20.15
CA TYR A 412 17.09 11.11 -18.78
C TYR A 412 17.49 12.28 -17.87
N LYS A 413 17.97 13.40 -18.42
CA LYS A 413 18.50 14.51 -17.63
C LYS A 413 17.39 15.16 -16.79
N GLY A 414 16.20 15.30 -17.38
CA GLY A 414 15.02 15.81 -16.70
C GLY A 414 14.59 14.89 -15.56
N SER A 415 14.46 13.58 -15.84
CA SER A 415 14.14 12.56 -14.83
C SER A 415 15.13 12.54 -13.66
N LEU A 416 16.44 12.57 -13.94
CA LEU A 416 17.48 12.57 -12.91
C LEU A 416 17.40 13.80 -12.01
N ARG A 417 17.23 14.99 -12.60
CA ARG A 417 17.06 16.23 -11.83
C ARG A 417 15.92 16.12 -10.82
N LEU A 418 14.80 15.53 -11.24
CA LEU A 418 13.62 15.37 -10.41
C LEU A 418 13.86 14.37 -9.27
N LEU A 419 14.39 13.18 -9.58
CA LEU A 419 14.65 12.15 -8.56
C LEU A 419 15.68 12.60 -7.52
N ILE A 420 16.76 13.25 -7.94
CA ILE A 420 17.77 13.80 -7.01
C ILE A 420 17.15 14.87 -6.13
N THR A 421 16.30 15.75 -6.71
CA THR A 421 15.58 16.76 -5.93
C THR A 421 14.68 16.09 -4.88
N VAL A 422 13.96 15.03 -5.25
CA VAL A 422 13.13 14.27 -4.30
C VAL A 422 14.00 13.68 -3.20
N TYR A 423 15.01 12.90 -3.55
CA TYR A 423 15.77 12.11 -2.58
C TYR A 423 16.64 12.97 -1.64
N TYR A 424 17.32 13.99 -2.17
CA TYR A 424 18.30 14.76 -1.40
C TYR A 424 17.76 16.08 -0.85
N LEU A 425 16.73 16.67 -1.45
CA LEU A 425 16.21 17.97 -1.03
C LEU A 425 14.85 17.87 -0.34
N ILE A 426 13.96 16.97 -0.78
CA ILE A 426 12.59 16.86 -0.27
C ILE A 426 12.49 15.80 0.83
N ASP A 427 12.88 14.56 0.57
CA ASP A 427 12.74 13.44 1.51
C ASP A 427 13.33 13.69 2.91
N PRO A 428 14.47 14.40 3.08
CA PRO A 428 15.03 14.69 4.41
C PRO A 428 14.21 15.68 5.25
N VAL A 429 13.34 16.48 4.64
CA VAL A 429 12.56 17.53 5.31
C VAL A 429 11.05 17.37 5.14
N ALA A 430 10.61 16.39 4.34
CA ALA A 430 9.21 16.15 4.07
C ALA A 430 8.43 15.82 5.35
N CYS A 431 7.22 16.36 5.45
CA CYS A 431 6.34 16.18 6.59
C CYS A 431 4.94 15.76 6.12
N PRO A 432 4.48 14.52 6.41
CA PRO A 432 5.18 13.47 7.15
C PRO A 432 6.42 12.95 6.40
N ALA A 433 7.34 12.34 7.16
CA ALA A 433 8.54 11.74 6.58
C ALA A 433 8.14 10.62 5.60
N PRO A 434 8.85 10.48 4.46
CA PRO A 434 8.55 9.44 3.50
C PRO A 434 8.91 8.08 4.09
N SER A 435 8.11 7.08 3.75
CA SER A 435 8.36 5.71 4.21
C SER A 435 9.62 5.12 3.54
N PRO A 436 10.23 4.06 4.11
CA PRO A 436 11.34 3.39 3.46
C PRO A 436 11.00 2.86 2.05
N GLU A 437 9.78 2.39 1.82
CA GLU A 437 9.26 1.98 0.49
C GLU A 437 9.31 3.13 -0.51
N GLU A 438 8.84 4.31 -0.08
CA GLU A 438 8.85 5.52 -0.90
C GLU A 438 10.28 5.95 -1.27
N ARG A 439 11.26 5.79 -0.36
CA ARG A 439 12.68 6.07 -0.61
C ARG A 439 13.32 5.02 -1.51
N ILE A 440 13.05 3.74 -1.26
CA ILE A 440 13.51 2.61 -2.09
C ILE A 440 13.04 2.80 -3.53
N LYS A 441 11.79 3.22 -3.75
CA LYS A 441 11.27 3.52 -5.09
C LYS A 441 12.10 4.57 -5.81
N VAL A 442 12.44 5.68 -5.16
CA VAL A 442 13.26 6.74 -5.74
C VAL A 442 14.67 6.24 -6.07
N LEU A 443 15.30 5.52 -5.12
CA LEU A 443 16.62 4.92 -5.31
C LEU A 443 16.64 3.91 -6.46
N HIS A 444 15.60 3.08 -6.58
CA HIS A 444 15.50 2.12 -7.67
C HIS A 444 15.46 2.83 -9.03
N PHE A 445 14.69 3.92 -9.18
CA PHE A 445 14.68 4.66 -10.44
C PHE A 445 16.02 5.35 -10.74
N LEU A 446 16.69 5.89 -9.72
CA LEU A 446 18.05 6.45 -9.87
C LEU A 446 19.03 5.39 -10.40
N ILE A 447 18.99 4.19 -9.81
CA ILE A 447 19.82 3.04 -10.21
C ILE A 447 19.48 2.58 -11.64
N VAL A 448 18.18 2.47 -11.98
CA VAL A 448 17.74 2.08 -13.33
C VAL A 448 18.27 3.04 -14.38
N ILE A 449 18.10 4.36 -14.17
CA ILE A 449 18.58 5.35 -15.12
C ILE A 449 20.10 5.26 -15.30
N ALA A 450 20.85 5.06 -14.21
CA ALA A 450 22.30 4.89 -14.27
C ALA A 450 22.72 3.66 -15.10
N TYR A 451 21.96 2.56 -15.02
CA TYR A 451 22.23 1.31 -15.76
C TYR A 451 21.90 1.36 -17.26
N ILE A 452 20.93 2.19 -17.69
CA ILE A 452 20.43 2.16 -19.10
C ILE A 452 21.53 2.34 -20.14
N GLY A 453 22.62 3.04 -19.84
CA GLY A 453 23.65 3.30 -20.84
C GLY A 453 24.77 2.24 -20.96
N GLU A 454 24.75 1.12 -20.24
CA GLU A 454 25.81 0.09 -20.40
C GLU A 454 25.69 -0.65 -21.73
N ASN A 455 24.46 -0.83 -22.22
CA ASN A 455 24.17 -1.63 -23.41
C ASN A 455 23.30 -0.89 -24.45
N SER A 456 22.93 0.38 -24.20
CA SER A 456 22.06 1.08 -25.14
C SER A 456 22.85 1.60 -26.35
N ARG A 457 22.26 1.43 -27.54
CA ARG A 457 22.73 2.08 -28.77
C ARG A 457 22.45 3.59 -28.76
N SER A 458 21.83 4.10 -27.69
CA SER A 458 21.37 5.46 -27.54
C SER A 458 22.49 6.36 -27.02
N LYS A 459 22.53 7.62 -27.47
CA LYS A 459 23.47 8.62 -26.96
C LYS A 459 23.03 9.10 -25.58
N VAL A 460 23.45 8.40 -24.55
CA VAL A 460 23.23 8.82 -23.17
C VAL A 460 24.09 10.07 -22.87
N SER A 461 23.54 11.03 -22.11
CA SER A 461 24.27 12.25 -21.77
C SER A 461 25.44 11.99 -20.82
N GLU A 462 26.49 12.82 -20.89
CA GLU A 462 27.70 12.71 -20.05
C GLU A 462 27.36 12.67 -18.55
N ILE A 463 26.29 13.35 -18.14
CA ILE A 463 25.87 13.35 -16.75
C ILE A 463 25.37 11.98 -16.27
N VAL A 464 24.65 11.21 -17.10
CA VAL A 464 24.25 9.85 -16.68
C VAL A 464 25.47 8.94 -16.59
N LEU A 465 26.46 9.15 -17.47
CA LEU A 465 27.71 8.38 -17.46
C LEU A 465 28.50 8.63 -16.17
N THR A 466 28.69 9.90 -15.77
CA THR A 466 29.39 10.23 -14.52
C THR A 466 28.63 9.77 -13.30
N MET A 467 27.29 9.82 -13.31
CA MET A 467 26.48 9.33 -12.20
C MET A 467 26.56 7.81 -11.97
N ARG A 468 27.05 7.02 -12.94
CA ARG A 468 27.28 5.58 -12.70
C ARG A 468 28.28 5.32 -11.60
N GLU A 469 29.26 6.21 -11.45
CA GLU A 469 30.25 6.12 -10.38
C GLU A 469 29.58 6.13 -9.00
N PHE A 470 28.35 6.65 -8.93
CA PHE A 470 27.57 6.78 -7.70
C PHE A 470 26.60 5.65 -7.40
N ILE A 471 26.42 4.73 -8.33
CA ILE A 471 25.42 3.66 -8.21
C ILE A 471 25.65 2.82 -6.95
N TYR A 472 26.91 2.71 -6.53
CA TYR A 472 27.32 2.05 -5.30
C TYR A 472 26.69 2.71 -4.06
N HIS A 473 26.77 4.04 -3.95
CA HIS A 473 26.17 4.76 -2.83
C HIS A 473 24.67 4.52 -2.78
N TRP A 474 23.96 4.67 -3.90
CA TRP A 474 22.52 4.42 -3.94
C TRP A 474 22.15 2.96 -3.65
N ARG A 475 22.93 1.97 -4.11
CA ARG A 475 22.70 0.57 -3.74
C ARG A 475 22.96 0.30 -2.27
N SER A 476 23.98 0.92 -1.68
CA SER A 476 24.20 0.84 -0.22
C SER A 476 23.01 1.41 0.55
N GLN A 477 22.47 2.56 0.11
CA GLN A 477 21.25 3.14 0.69
C GLN A 477 20.02 2.26 0.45
N LEU A 478 19.91 1.64 -0.72
CA LEU A 478 18.85 0.70 -1.06
C LEU A 478 18.87 -0.50 -0.11
N VAL A 479 20.05 -1.08 0.15
CA VAL A 479 20.25 -2.14 1.15
C VAL A 479 19.87 -1.65 2.55
N HIS A 480 20.29 -0.44 2.93
CA HIS A 480 19.96 0.14 4.23
C HIS A 480 18.45 0.23 4.44
N TYR A 481 17.71 0.89 3.55
CA TYR A 481 16.26 1.02 3.68
C TYR A 481 15.55 -0.33 3.51
N SER A 482 16.09 -1.26 2.72
CA SER A 482 15.49 -2.59 2.58
C SER A 482 15.70 -3.45 3.83
N ARG A 483 16.78 -3.26 4.58
CA ARG A 483 16.91 -3.87 5.91
C ARG A 483 15.93 -3.25 6.90
N GLN A 484 15.62 -1.97 6.74
CA GLN A 484 14.53 -1.40 7.49
C GLN A 484 13.24 -2.13 7.11
N MET A 485 12.99 -2.48 5.83
CA MET A 485 11.83 -3.29 5.33
C MET A 485 11.81 -4.72 5.88
N GLY A 486 11.37 -4.87 7.13
CA GLY A 486 11.17 -6.18 7.77
C GLY A 486 12.40 -6.88 8.33
N GLY A 487 13.55 -6.20 8.34
CA GLY A 487 14.80 -6.76 8.85
C GLY A 487 15.72 -7.27 7.75
N PRO A 488 16.94 -7.71 8.11
CA PRO A 488 17.97 -8.08 7.14
C PRO A 488 17.73 -9.37 6.36
N ASN A 489 16.76 -10.18 6.80
CA ASN A 489 16.49 -11.51 6.26
C ASN A 489 15.25 -11.56 5.36
N THR A 490 14.57 -10.43 5.12
CA THR A 490 13.46 -10.41 4.16
C THR A 490 13.97 -10.67 2.74
N ARG A 491 13.06 -11.14 1.88
CA ARG A 491 13.36 -11.40 0.46
C ARG A 491 13.93 -10.16 -0.22
N ILE A 492 13.29 -9.00 -0.03
CA ILE A 492 13.74 -7.72 -0.56
C ILE A 492 15.13 -7.31 -0.04
N ALA A 493 15.39 -7.42 1.27
CA ALA A 493 16.70 -7.09 1.83
C ALA A 493 17.80 -8.01 1.32
N THR A 494 17.49 -9.30 1.17
CA THR A 494 18.40 -10.30 0.62
C THR A 494 18.69 -10.04 -0.85
N PHE A 495 17.67 -9.76 -1.65
CA PHE A 495 17.84 -9.42 -3.06
C PHE A 495 18.74 -8.20 -3.24
N HIS A 496 18.45 -7.08 -2.55
CA HIS A 496 19.27 -5.87 -2.67
C HIS A 496 20.69 -6.07 -2.13
N ARG A 497 20.87 -6.85 -1.07
CA ARG A 497 22.21 -7.21 -0.55
C ARG A 497 23.00 -8.01 -1.58
N ASN A 498 22.42 -9.07 -2.13
CA ASN A 498 23.10 -9.92 -3.11
C ASN A 498 23.42 -9.15 -4.39
N ALA A 499 22.51 -8.26 -4.83
CA ALA A 499 22.75 -7.38 -5.96
C ALA A 499 23.94 -6.44 -5.67
N PHE A 500 23.99 -5.85 -4.47
CA PHE A 500 25.09 -4.99 -4.04
C PHE A 500 26.43 -5.74 -3.94
N GLU A 501 26.44 -6.97 -3.43
CA GLU A 501 27.62 -7.83 -3.37
C GLU A 501 28.16 -8.18 -4.77
N LYS A 502 27.28 -8.49 -5.73
CA LYS A 502 27.67 -8.71 -7.13
C LYS A 502 28.34 -7.49 -7.77
N ASP A 503 27.81 -6.29 -7.49
CA ASP A 503 28.41 -5.05 -8.00
C ASP A 503 29.79 -4.78 -7.35
N LEU A 504 29.95 -5.12 -6.07
CA LEU A 504 31.24 -5.04 -5.37
C LEU A 504 32.28 -5.98 -5.99
N GLU A 505 31.89 -7.21 -6.30
CA GLU A 505 32.76 -8.20 -6.95
C GLU A 505 33.18 -7.78 -8.36
N ALA A 506 32.35 -7.02 -9.07
CA ALA A 506 32.65 -6.51 -10.40
C ALA A 506 33.78 -5.45 -10.43
N GLY A 507 34.14 -4.85 -9.29
CA GLY A 507 35.39 -4.10 -9.08
C GLY A 507 35.55 -2.78 -9.85
N ASN A 508 34.53 -2.32 -10.58
CA ASN A 508 34.63 -1.19 -11.51
C ASN A 508 33.98 0.12 -11.03
N ILE A 509 33.56 0.21 -9.76
CA ILE A 509 32.79 1.36 -9.26
C ILE A 509 33.52 2.01 -8.06
N PRO A 510 33.68 3.34 -8.04
CA PRO A 510 34.29 4.05 -6.91
C PRO A 510 33.52 3.85 -5.60
N VAL A 511 34.25 3.53 -4.54
CA VAL A 511 33.73 3.51 -3.16
C VAL A 511 34.21 4.77 -2.46
N TYR A 512 33.29 5.68 -2.13
CA TYR A 512 33.60 6.90 -1.38
C TYR A 512 33.94 6.55 0.06
N ALA A 513 35.23 6.61 0.41
CA ALA A 513 35.70 6.43 1.79
C ALA A 513 35.63 7.73 2.60
N ASP A 514 35.66 8.89 1.94
CA ASP A 514 35.56 10.20 2.57
C ASP A 514 34.24 10.92 2.23
N LYS A 515 33.67 11.57 3.24
CA LYS A 515 32.43 12.32 3.14
C LYS A 515 32.61 13.59 2.32
N TYR A 516 33.76 14.28 2.38
CA TYR A 516 33.92 15.54 1.65
C TYR A 516 34.01 15.29 0.15
N ASP A 517 34.64 14.20 -0.26
CA ASP A 517 34.67 13.77 -1.66
C ASP A 517 33.25 13.47 -2.18
N LEU A 518 32.45 12.72 -1.41
CA LEU A 518 31.04 12.48 -1.68
C LEU A 518 30.24 13.79 -1.88
N VAL A 519 30.40 14.75 -0.96
CA VAL A 519 29.72 16.05 -1.01
C VAL A 519 30.16 16.86 -2.22
N LYS A 520 31.47 16.91 -2.49
CA LYS A 520 32.04 17.65 -3.62
C LYS A 520 31.53 17.12 -4.94
N GLU A 521 31.45 15.81 -5.08
CA GLU A 521 30.98 15.17 -6.31
C GLU A 521 29.47 15.36 -6.52
N LEU A 522 28.66 15.14 -5.47
CA LEU A 522 27.24 15.46 -5.48
C LEU A 522 27.01 16.92 -5.92
N ASN A 523 27.73 17.88 -5.35
CA ASN A 523 27.61 19.28 -5.74
C ASN A 523 28.03 19.55 -7.19
N GLY A 524 28.99 18.80 -7.71
CA GLY A 524 29.34 18.80 -9.14
C GLY A 524 28.12 18.45 -10.01
N TRP A 525 27.38 17.40 -9.66
CA TRP A 525 26.16 17.02 -10.40
C TRP A 525 25.01 18.00 -10.21
N PHE A 526 24.81 18.49 -8.99
CA PHE A 526 23.78 19.51 -8.73
C PHE A 526 24.00 20.71 -9.65
N LYS A 527 25.25 21.17 -9.78
CA LYS A 527 25.60 22.22 -10.74
C LYS A 527 25.28 21.84 -12.18
N LEU A 528 25.64 20.64 -12.64
CA LEU A 528 25.35 20.17 -14.01
C LEU A 528 23.84 20.01 -14.31
N LEU A 529 23.03 19.74 -13.28
CA LEU A 529 21.58 19.65 -13.33
C LEU A 529 20.87 20.99 -13.11
N GLY A 530 21.61 22.07 -12.83
CA GLY A 530 21.03 23.37 -12.49
C GLY A 530 20.24 23.33 -11.18
N LEU A 531 20.77 22.62 -10.19
CA LEU A 531 20.34 22.60 -8.79
C LEU A 531 21.33 23.42 -7.95
N GLY A 532 20.85 23.98 -6.83
CA GLY A 532 21.72 24.71 -5.90
C GLY A 532 22.64 23.75 -5.13
N GLU A 533 23.82 24.23 -4.73
CA GLU A 533 24.76 23.43 -3.94
C GLU A 533 24.15 23.02 -2.59
N MET A 534 24.39 21.78 -2.20
CA MET A 534 24.09 21.26 -0.88
C MET A 534 25.27 21.47 0.07
N ASN A 535 24.96 21.82 1.31
CA ASN A 535 25.95 21.78 2.37
C ASN A 535 26.12 20.34 2.89
N SER A 536 27.23 20.11 3.60
CA SER A 536 27.57 18.78 4.13
C SER A 536 26.60 18.25 5.19
N GLU A 537 25.77 19.10 5.80
CA GLU A 537 24.77 18.70 6.78
C GLU A 537 23.51 18.18 6.09
N GLN A 538 23.08 18.83 5.00
CA GLN A 538 21.96 18.36 4.18
C GLN A 538 22.23 16.96 3.62
N ILE A 539 23.47 16.70 3.19
CA ILE A 539 23.85 15.37 2.70
C ILE A 539 23.90 14.33 3.83
N LEU A 540 24.24 14.71 5.07
CA LEU A 540 24.21 13.77 6.21
C LEU A 540 22.81 13.40 6.68
N ARG A 541 21.84 14.29 6.45
CA ARG A 541 20.44 14.02 6.81
C ARG A 541 19.80 12.99 5.88
N THR A 542 20.39 12.77 4.70
CA THR A 542 19.97 11.78 3.70
C THR A 542 20.74 10.49 3.91
#